data_AF-A0A8G0LEE2-F1
#
_entry.id   AF-A0A8G0LEE2-F1
#
_cell.length_a   1.000
_cell.length_b   1.000
_cell.length_c   1.000
_cell.angle_alpha   90.00
_cell.angle_beta   90.00
_cell.angle_gamma   90.00
#
_symmetry.space_group_name_H-M   'P 1'
#
loop_
_entity.id
_entity.type
_entity.pdbx_description
1 polymer ?
#
loop_
_entity_poly.entity_id
_entity_poly.type
_entity_poly.pdbx_seq_one_letter_code
_entity_poly.pdbx_strand_id
1 'polypeptide(L)'
;MAESLDFVKICESCPPGDGWGPSVTSEITLDGVPYAPFSKGDKLGRMADWTAEGKDRERGGRLQYNRQYRDQQVYGTGHAVVFNAPPAEDETSFSVVSNTRDSTKSKFGRGAVFTRGRGQRGGRGDTRGGRGGQFQRAAGGRQGGYGGYDRGGRGGAGARGGRRFGWKDYDKPARNRDASINIKADWELLEEIDFNRLAKLNLDTDDGEDLDDYGFLYYYDRSYDKQPVKGSERKLTAIDRAAYNVTTSSDPVIQEYAEKDEATIFATDSILSMLMCSTRSVYPWDIVIVRQGNKIFLDKRDNANLDMVTVNENAADAPLEAADGGKDAINQPSALAEEATYINHNFANQVVSESDSTKVEMAHANPFYNSSEDTDPAASKAYKYRRFDLSTNEEEPVYLIVRTEIDAVQKNAISGEDQLVTIKALNEFDSRAQGSGGALDWRTKLVAQRGAVVTTEMKNNSCKLARWTVQSILSKSDVMKLGYVAFLVH
;
A
#
# COMPACT_ATOMS: atom_id res chain seq x y z
N MET A 1 -21.01 -80.38 14.03
CA MET A 1 -22.02 -79.56 14.73
C MET A 1 -21.64 -78.12 14.43
N ALA A 2 -22.33 -77.49 13.49
CA ALA A 2 -22.09 -76.10 13.15
C ALA A 2 -22.80 -75.25 14.22
N GLU A 3 -22.03 -74.42 14.94
CA GLU A 3 -22.61 -73.45 15.86
C GLU A 3 -23.53 -72.53 15.04
N SER A 4 -24.82 -72.53 15.40
CA SER A 4 -25.78 -71.61 14.80
C SER A 4 -25.34 -70.19 15.13
N LEU A 5 -25.07 -69.39 14.10
CA LEU A 5 -24.78 -67.97 14.24
C LEU A 5 -25.93 -67.31 15.01
N ASP A 6 -25.63 -66.87 16.24
CA ASP A 6 -26.56 -66.13 17.07
C ASP A 6 -26.61 -64.68 16.59
N PHE A 7 -27.56 -64.42 15.69
CA PHE A 7 -27.75 -63.11 15.08
C PHE A 7 -28.08 -62.02 16.11
N VAL A 8 -28.60 -62.38 17.29
CA VAL A 8 -28.90 -61.43 18.35
C VAL A 8 -27.60 -60.90 18.96
N LYS A 9 -26.67 -61.80 19.30
CA LYS A 9 -25.33 -61.40 19.78
C LYS A 9 -24.55 -60.55 18.80
N ILE A 10 -24.69 -60.80 17.50
CA ILE A 10 -24.04 -59.99 16.46
C ILE A 10 -24.63 -58.58 16.41
N CYS A 11 -25.96 -58.45 16.46
CA CYS A 11 -26.63 -57.15 16.50
C CYS A 11 -26.33 -56.38 17.80
N GLU A 12 -26.21 -57.06 18.94
CA GLU A 12 -25.85 -56.44 20.22
C GLU A 12 -24.36 -56.04 20.32
N SER A 13 -23.50 -56.62 19.46
CA SER A 13 -22.09 -56.22 19.35
C SER A 13 -21.87 -54.92 18.57
N CYS A 14 -22.90 -54.41 17.89
CA CYS A 14 -22.85 -53.11 17.23
C CYS A 14 -22.82 -51.99 18.29
N PRO A 15 -21.85 -51.07 18.23
CA PRO A 15 -21.72 -50.01 19.23
C PRO A 15 -23.00 -49.16 19.27
N PRO A 16 -23.53 -48.84 20.47
CA PRO A 16 -24.73 -48.03 20.61
C PRO A 16 -24.42 -46.56 20.25
N GLY A 17 -25.12 -46.00 19.27
CA GLY A 17 -25.01 -44.61 18.85
C GLY A 17 -26.03 -44.24 17.77
N ASP A 18 -26.40 -42.95 17.70
CA ASP A 18 -27.40 -42.42 16.78
C ASP A 18 -26.72 -42.05 15.44
N GLY A 19 -26.35 -43.06 14.65
CA GLY A 19 -25.71 -42.88 13.34
C GLY A 19 -25.21 -44.18 12.70
N TRP A 20 -25.13 -44.21 11.37
CA TRP A 20 -24.46 -45.26 10.61
C TRP A 20 -23.01 -44.84 10.30
N GLY A 21 -22.03 -45.53 10.87
CA GLY A 21 -20.60 -45.29 10.63
C GLY A 21 -19.79 -45.05 11.91
N PRO A 22 -18.47 -44.80 11.81
CA PRO A 22 -17.65 -44.42 12.96
C PRO A 22 -18.13 -43.09 13.54
N SER A 23 -18.12 -42.97 14.87
CA SER A 23 -18.41 -41.70 15.55
C SER A 23 -17.45 -40.62 15.10
N VAL A 24 -17.93 -39.38 14.96
CA VAL A 24 -17.08 -38.22 14.63
C VAL A 24 -16.07 -38.03 15.77
N THR A 25 -14.80 -38.34 15.51
CA THR A 25 -13.70 -38.16 16.45
C THR A 25 -13.06 -36.79 16.26
N SER A 26 -12.81 -36.08 17.36
CA SER A 26 -11.99 -34.86 17.38
C SER A 26 -10.49 -35.15 17.45
N GLU A 27 -10.10 -36.42 17.60
CA GLU A 27 -8.71 -36.86 17.63
C GLU A 27 -8.09 -36.75 16.22
N ILE A 28 -7.05 -35.92 16.11
CA ILE A 28 -6.25 -35.73 14.89
C ILE A 28 -5.03 -36.67 14.82
N THR A 29 -4.86 -37.51 15.84
CA THR A 29 -3.75 -38.44 15.99
C THR A 29 -4.25 -39.89 15.99
N LEU A 30 -3.44 -40.79 15.46
CA LEU A 30 -3.63 -42.23 15.57
C LEU A 30 -2.58 -42.75 16.55
N ASP A 31 -3.00 -43.29 17.69
CA ASP A 31 -2.10 -43.75 18.78
C ASP A 31 -1.08 -42.69 19.23
N GLY A 32 -1.50 -41.43 19.28
CA GLY A 32 -0.65 -40.30 19.68
C GLY A 32 0.26 -39.73 18.59
N VAL A 33 0.24 -40.28 17.37
CA VAL A 33 1.02 -39.78 16.22
C VAL A 33 0.10 -39.10 15.21
N PRO A 34 0.42 -37.88 14.72
CA PRO A 34 -0.36 -37.25 13.66
C PRO A 34 -0.45 -38.14 12.41
N TYR A 35 -1.63 -38.26 11.83
CA TYR A 35 -1.78 -39.10 10.65
C TYR A 35 -1.34 -38.36 9.37
N ALA A 36 -0.43 -38.96 8.60
CA ALA A 36 -0.13 -38.55 7.23
C ALA A 36 -0.23 -39.76 6.29
N PRO A 37 -1.07 -39.71 5.24
CA PRO A 37 -1.16 -40.78 4.26
C PRO A 37 0.14 -40.92 3.47
N PHE A 38 0.56 -42.16 3.22
CA PHE A 38 1.74 -42.50 2.42
C PHE A 38 1.54 -43.82 1.67
N SER A 39 2.33 -44.07 0.63
CA SER A 39 2.34 -45.35 -0.10
C SER A 39 3.64 -46.11 0.17
N LYS A 40 3.54 -47.39 0.55
CA LYS A 40 4.70 -48.28 0.75
C LYS A 40 5.41 -48.66 -0.56
N GLY A 41 4.78 -48.40 -1.71
CA GLY A 41 5.34 -48.66 -3.04
C GLY A 41 6.22 -47.54 -3.57
N ASP A 42 6.31 -46.42 -2.86
CA ASP A 42 7.03 -45.24 -3.32
C ASP A 42 8.54 -45.45 -3.21
N LYS A 43 9.28 -44.93 -4.19
CA LYS A 43 10.75 -45.07 -4.21
C LYS A 43 11.38 -44.24 -3.09
N LEU A 44 12.23 -44.89 -2.30
CA LEU A 44 13.01 -44.27 -1.22
C LEU A 44 14.40 -43.84 -1.73
N GLY A 45 15.03 -42.85 -1.08
CA GLY A 45 16.43 -42.47 -1.33
C GLY A 45 16.68 -41.09 -1.94
N ARG A 46 15.97 -40.05 -1.48
CA ARG A 46 16.26 -38.66 -1.85
C ARG A 46 17.30 -38.06 -0.89
N MET A 47 18.40 -37.53 -1.43
CA MET A 47 19.41 -36.81 -0.65
C MET A 47 18.98 -35.35 -0.46
N ALA A 48 19.16 -34.83 0.75
CA ALA A 48 19.07 -33.40 1.02
C ALA A 48 20.46 -32.77 0.80
N ASP A 49 20.54 -31.76 -0.06
CA ASP A 49 21.76 -31.01 -0.33
C ASP A 49 21.49 -29.53 -0.09
N TRP A 50 22.08 -28.98 0.96
CA TRP A 50 21.96 -27.56 1.34
C TRP A 50 22.94 -26.66 0.58
N THR A 51 23.81 -27.23 -0.25
CA THR A 51 24.75 -26.48 -1.10
C THR A 51 24.27 -26.37 -2.56
N ALA A 52 23.20 -27.08 -2.91
CA ALA A 52 22.65 -27.08 -4.26
C ALA A 52 21.92 -25.75 -4.55
N GLU A 53 22.59 -24.86 -5.28
CA GLU A 53 21.94 -23.69 -5.87
C GLU A 53 20.81 -24.14 -6.80
N GLY A 54 19.60 -23.58 -6.65
CA GLY A 54 18.41 -23.90 -7.45
C GLY A 54 18.49 -23.57 -8.96
N LYS A 55 19.68 -23.50 -9.55
CA LYS A 55 19.97 -23.06 -10.93
C LYS A 55 20.08 -24.18 -11.99
N ASP A 56 19.56 -25.37 -11.73
CA ASP A 56 19.57 -26.45 -12.74
C ASP A 56 18.24 -26.60 -13.50
N ARG A 57 17.58 -25.49 -13.84
CA ARG A 57 16.36 -25.52 -14.68
C ARG A 57 16.55 -25.15 -16.14
N GLU A 58 17.72 -24.65 -16.59
CA GLU A 58 17.83 -24.13 -17.97
C GLU A 58 19.04 -24.54 -18.80
N ARG A 59 19.97 -25.37 -18.31
CA ARG A 59 21.06 -25.86 -19.18
C ARG A 59 20.81 -27.30 -19.63
N GLY A 60 20.27 -27.43 -20.82
CA GLY A 60 20.12 -28.71 -21.52
C GLY A 60 21.45 -29.43 -21.63
N GLY A 61 21.59 -30.53 -20.88
CA GLY A 61 22.71 -31.45 -21.00
C GLY A 61 23.15 -32.00 -19.65
N ARG A 62 22.69 -33.23 -19.34
CA ARG A 62 23.12 -34.11 -18.21
C ARG A 62 22.33 -34.04 -16.90
N LEU A 63 21.01 -34.28 -16.92
CA LEU A 63 20.26 -34.62 -15.70
C LEU A 63 19.18 -35.70 -15.98
N GLN A 64 19.61 -36.88 -16.45
CA GLN A 64 18.71 -38.03 -16.63
C GLN A 64 18.36 -38.75 -15.30
N TYR A 65 19.06 -38.46 -14.20
CA TYR A 65 18.87 -39.21 -12.94
C TYR A 65 17.75 -38.67 -12.03
N ASN A 66 17.26 -37.45 -12.24
CA ASN A 66 16.30 -36.81 -11.31
C ASN A 66 14.88 -36.58 -11.91
N ARG A 67 14.63 -37.03 -13.15
CA ARG A 67 13.27 -36.98 -13.74
C ARG A 67 12.35 -38.06 -13.21
N GLN A 68 12.88 -39.21 -12.78
CA GLN A 68 12.06 -40.32 -12.29
C GLN A 68 11.30 -40.04 -10.97
N TYR A 69 11.65 -38.97 -10.25
CA TYR A 69 11.04 -38.64 -8.94
C TYR A 69 10.07 -37.44 -9.00
N ARG A 70 9.93 -36.78 -10.15
CA ARG A 70 9.14 -35.54 -10.27
C ARG A 70 7.77 -35.73 -10.92
N ASP A 71 7.61 -36.76 -11.76
CA ASP A 71 6.36 -37.02 -12.49
C ASP A 71 5.44 -38.05 -11.81
N GLN A 72 5.81 -38.57 -10.65
CA GLN A 72 4.87 -39.28 -9.77
C GLN A 72 4.45 -38.33 -8.67
N GLN A 73 3.23 -37.81 -8.75
CA GLN A 73 2.55 -37.27 -7.58
C GLN A 73 2.50 -38.39 -6.53
N VAL A 74 3.41 -38.32 -5.56
CA VAL A 74 3.51 -39.28 -4.45
C VAL A 74 2.22 -39.16 -3.63
N TYR A 75 1.52 -40.28 -3.44
CA TYR A 75 0.23 -40.29 -2.74
C TYR A 75 0.39 -39.71 -1.33
N GLY A 76 -0.45 -38.72 -0.98
CA GLY A 76 -0.42 -38.09 0.35
C GLY A 76 0.53 -36.89 0.51
N THR A 77 1.20 -36.44 -0.56
CA THR A 77 2.12 -35.28 -0.51
C THR A 77 1.51 -33.98 0.02
N GLY A 78 0.20 -33.78 -0.12
CA GLY A 78 -0.50 -32.60 0.43
C GLY A 78 -0.76 -32.65 1.94
N HIS A 79 -0.70 -33.83 2.57
CA HIS A 79 -1.01 -34.03 3.99
C HIS A 79 0.24 -34.20 4.87
N ALA A 80 1.41 -34.39 4.27
CA ALA A 80 2.68 -34.53 4.99
C ALA A 80 3.20 -33.22 5.64
N VAL A 81 2.48 -32.10 5.46
CA VAL A 81 2.84 -30.77 6.01
C VAL A 81 2.97 -30.81 7.54
N VAL A 82 2.23 -31.69 8.22
CA VAL A 82 2.26 -31.85 9.67
C VAL A 82 3.62 -32.32 10.21
N PHE A 83 4.45 -32.95 9.37
CA PHE A 83 5.78 -33.42 9.71
C PHE A 83 6.91 -32.58 9.10
N ASN A 84 6.59 -31.49 8.42
CA ASN A 84 7.61 -30.58 7.94
C ASN A 84 8.22 -29.83 9.12
N ALA A 85 9.54 -29.73 9.13
CA ALA A 85 10.20 -28.77 10.00
C ALA A 85 9.65 -27.36 9.70
N PRO A 86 9.44 -26.51 10.71
CA PRO A 86 9.13 -25.10 10.50
C PRO A 86 10.15 -24.52 9.50
N PRO A 87 9.73 -23.64 8.57
CA PRO A 87 10.69 -22.96 7.71
C PRO A 87 11.71 -22.28 8.62
N ALA A 88 12.96 -22.76 8.58
CA ALA A 88 14.06 -22.10 9.26
C ALA A 88 14.17 -20.70 8.67
N GLU A 89 14.26 -19.69 9.53
CA GLU A 89 14.55 -18.33 9.09
C GLU A 89 15.83 -18.35 8.25
N ASP A 90 15.93 -17.45 7.26
CA ASP A 90 17.04 -17.45 6.31
C ASP A 90 18.35 -17.05 7.02
N GLU A 91 19.03 -18.05 7.59
CA GLU A 91 20.26 -17.91 8.37
C GLU A 91 21.43 -17.35 7.55
N THR A 92 21.27 -17.22 6.23
CA THR A 92 22.26 -16.59 5.34
C THR A 92 22.47 -15.10 5.61
N SER A 93 21.53 -14.48 6.35
CA SER A 93 21.63 -13.10 6.83
C SER A 93 22.57 -12.92 8.02
N PHE A 94 22.91 -13.99 8.74
CA PHE A 94 23.83 -13.90 9.87
C PHE A 94 25.28 -13.92 9.40
N SER A 95 26.03 -12.89 9.77
CA SER A 95 27.48 -12.87 9.62
C SER A 95 28.15 -13.36 10.91
N VAL A 96 29.10 -14.28 10.80
CA VAL A 96 29.89 -14.73 11.95
C VAL A 96 30.89 -13.64 12.30
N VAL A 97 30.74 -13.04 13.49
CA VAL A 97 31.67 -12.01 13.99
C VAL A 97 32.98 -12.66 14.41
N SER A 98 34.05 -12.34 13.72
CA SER A 98 35.42 -12.73 14.09
C SER A 98 35.90 -11.91 15.29
N ASN A 99 36.30 -12.56 16.39
CA ASN A 99 37.01 -11.93 17.51
C ASN A 99 38.49 -11.63 17.21
N THR A 100 38.95 -11.89 15.99
CA THR A 100 40.27 -11.48 15.51
C THR A 100 40.16 -10.18 14.73
N ARG A 101 40.90 -9.14 15.16
CA ARG A 101 41.00 -7.87 14.42
C ARG A 101 41.53 -8.15 13.01
N ASP A 102 40.65 -8.05 12.01
CA ASP A 102 41.07 -8.07 10.62
C ASP A 102 41.93 -6.83 10.35
N SER A 103 43.23 -7.05 10.19
CA SER A 103 44.15 -6.01 9.77
C SER A 103 43.76 -5.55 8.37
N THR A 104 43.44 -4.26 8.24
CA THR A 104 43.15 -3.58 6.98
C THR A 104 44.31 -3.71 6.00
N LYS A 105 44.28 -4.75 5.15
CA LYS A 105 45.10 -4.80 3.94
C LYS A 105 44.27 -4.32 2.76
N SER A 106 44.56 -3.09 2.35
CA SER A 106 44.32 -2.56 1.00
C SER A 106 44.64 -3.64 -0.05
N LYS A 107 43.60 -4.10 -0.77
CA LYS A 107 43.78 -4.92 -1.97
C LYS A 107 43.79 -4.02 -3.20
N PHE A 108 44.95 -3.38 -3.43
CA PHE A 108 45.39 -3.06 -4.78
C PHE A 108 46.38 -4.14 -5.25
N GLY A 109 45.99 -4.89 -6.28
CA GLY A 109 46.90 -5.58 -7.21
C GLY A 109 47.33 -7.02 -6.85
N ARG A 110 46.92 -7.98 -7.71
CA ARG A 110 47.78 -9.02 -8.33
C ARG A 110 46.96 -9.89 -9.29
N GLY A 111 46.68 -9.32 -10.45
CA GLY A 111 46.23 -10.04 -11.65
C GLY A 111 47.17 -9.72 -12.80
N ALA A 112 48.40 -10.25 -12.75
CA ALA A 112 49.35 -10.18 -13.85
C ALA A 112 50.26 -11.42 -13.78
N VAL A 113 49.80 -12.53 -14.36
CA VAL A 113 50.68 -13.64 -14.72
C VAL A 113 51.03 -13.47 -16.19
N PHE A 114 52.20 -12.88 -16.41
CA PHE A 114 52.94 -13.01 -17.66
C PHE A 114 53.28 -14.50 -17.86
N THR A 115 52.78 -15.09 -18.94
CA THR A 115 53.33 -16.33 -19.48
C THR A 115 54.02 -16.00 -20.79
N ARG A 116 55.36 -16.05 -20.80
CA ARG A 116 56.18 -16.00 -22.02
C ARG A 116 56.20 -17.39 -22.68
N GLY A 117 55.89 -17.41 -23.97
CA GLY A 117 56.79 -17.97 -24.99
C GLY A 117 56.55 -19.39 -25.49
N ARG A 118 56.00 -19.52 -26.71
CA ARG A 118 56.66 -20.12 -27.89
C ARG A 118 55.70 -20.18 -29.10
N GLY A 119 56.20 -19.81 -30.27
CA GLY A 119 55.83 -20.50 -31.51
C GLY A 119 55.00 -19.75 -32.58
N GLN A 120 55.70 -18.95 -33.40
CA GLN A 120 55.72 -19.07 -34.86
C GLN A 120 54.53 -18.60 -35.75
N ARG A 121 54.94 -17.84 -36.79
CA ARG A 121 54.30 -17.60 -38.12
C ARG A 121 52.96 -16.86 -38.09
N GLY A 122 52.90 -15.58 -38.47
CA GLY A 122 53.26 -15.03 -39.78
C GLY A 122 51.94 -14.63 -40.46
N GLY A 123 51.74 -13.50 -41.10
CA GLY A 123 52.56 -12.34 -41.42
C GLY A 123 51.72 -11.45 -42.34
N ARG A 124 51.97 -10.13 -42.31
CA ARG A 124 51.64 -9.11 -43.34
C ARG A 124 50.13 -8.95 -43.70
N GLY A 125 49.63 -7.76 -43.96
CA GLY A 125 50.24 -6.47 -44.22
C GLY A 125 49.28 -5.64 -45.08
N ASP A 126 49.38 -4.33 -44.90
CA ASP A 126 48.94 -3.23 -45.76
C ASP A 126 47.44 -2.95 -45.96
N THR A 127 46.90 -1.77 -45.60
CA THR A 127 47.16 -0.35 -45.98
C THR A 127 46.40 0.07 -47.25
N ARG A 128 45.80 1.28 -47.18
CA ARG A 128 45.08 2.11 -48.19
C ARG A 128 43.57 1.85 -48.28
N GLY A 129 42.67 2.81 -48.14
CA GLY A 129 42.75 4.27 -48.29
C GLY A 129 42.23 4.67 -49.68
N GLY A 130 41.14 5.45 -49.74
CA GLY A 130 40.79 6.21 -50.96
C GLY A 130 39.31 6.40 -51.29
N ARG A 131 38.79 7.59 -50.93
CA ARG A 131 37.93 8.52 -51.71
C ARG A 131 36.85 7.98 -52.68
N GLY A 132 35.61 8.41 -52.41
CA GLY A 132 34.97 9.48 -53.20
C GLY A 132 33.88 9.08 -54.21
N GLY A 133 32.73 9.75 -54.14
CA GLY A 133 32.01 10.23 -55.34
C GLY A 133 30.61 9.66 -55.63
N GLN A 134 29.61 10.53 -55.41
CA GLN A 134 28.53 10.92 -56.34
C GLN A 134 27.30 10.00 -56.62
N PHE A 135 26.13 10.55 -56.22
CA PHE A 135 24.84 10.68 -56.96
C PHE A 135 24.34 9.54 -57.88
N GLN A 136 23.10 9.05 -57.67
CA GLN A 136 21.89 9.46 -58.42
C GLN A 136 20.63 8.65 -58.05
N ARG A 137 19.47 9.26 -58.33
CA ARG A 137 18.09 8.86 -58.03
C ARG A 137 17.53 7.80 -58.98
N ALA A 138 16.54 7.06 -58.44
CA ALA A 138 15.24 6.65 -59.00
C ALA A 138 15.14 5.96 -60.38
N ALA A 139 14.46 4.80 -60.38
CA ALA A 139 13.23 4.49 -61.11
C ALA A 139 13.20 3.04 -61.67
N GLY A 140 12.05 2.37 -61.50
CA GLY A 140 11.47 1.53 -62.55
C GLY A 140 11.60 0.00 -62.44
N GLY A 141 10.63 -0.63 -61.75
CA GLY A 141 9.57 -1.43 -62.40
C GLY A 141 9.81 -2.88 -62.86
N ARG A 142 8.73 -3.69 -62.65
CA ARG A 142 8.36 -5.01 -63.22
C ARG A 142 8.95 -6.23 -62.46
N GLN A 143 8.25 -7.33 -62.17
CA GLN A 143 7.10 -7.97 -62.84
C GLN A 143 6.49 -9.11 -61.97
N GLY A 144 5.15 -9.26 -62.02
CA GLY A 144 4.35 -10.52 -61.91
C GLY A 144 4.32 -11.27 -60.57
N GLY A 145 3.20 -11.77 -60.01
CA GLY A 145 1.87 -12.08 -60.53
C GLY A 145 1.46 -13.50 -60.02
N TYR A 146 0.18 -13.70 -59.68
CA TYR A 146 -0.52 -14.87 -59.07
C TYR A 146 -0.61 -14.83 -57.53
N GLY A 147 -1.77 -14.87 -56.86
CA GLY A 147 -3.14 -15.22 -57.23
C GLY A 147 -3.68 -16.25 -56.23
N GLY A 148 -4.70 -15.93 -55.41
CA GLY A 148 -5.38 -16.91 -54.56
C GLY A 148 -6.07 -16.33 -53.32
N TYR A 149 -7.37 -16.04 -53.44
CA TYR A 149 -8.32 -15.86 -52.34
C TYR A 149 -8.57 -17.19 -51.62
N ASP A 150 -8.71 -17.20 -50.29
CA ASP A 150 -9.87 -17.81 -49.63
C ASP A 150 -10.08 -17.31 -48.19
N ARG A 151 -11.35 -17.30 -47.78
CA ARG A 151 -11.91 -16.83 -46.51
C ARG A 151 -11.83 -17.94 -45.46
N GLY A 152 -11.78 -17.52 -44.20
CA GLY A 152 -12.55 -18.17 -43.14
C GLY A 152 -11.74 -18.97 -42.12
N GLY A 153 -11.77 -18.51 -40.87
CA GLY A 153 -11.28 -19.28 -39.72
C GLY A 153 -11.40 -18.50 -38.41
N ARG A 154 -12.59 -18.53 -37.81
CA ARG A 154 -12.85 -18.09 -36.43
C ARG A 154 -12.05 -18.93 -35.43
N GLY A 155 -11.62 -18.29 -34.34
CA GLY A 155 -11.12 -18.89 -33.10
C GLY A 155 -9.90 -18.10 -32.63
N GLY A 156 -9.88 -17.39 -31.51
CA GLY A 156 -10.60 -17.58 -30.26
C GLY A 156 -9.56 -17.43 -29.15
N ALA A 157 -9.88 -16.59 -28.16
CA ALA A 157 -9.23 -16.51 -26.86
C ALA A 157 -7.78 -15.97 -26.77
N GLY A 158 -7.63 -14.93 -25.94
CA GLY A 158 -6.46 -14.85 -25.05
C GLY A 158 -5.33 -13.91 -25.45
N ALA A 159 -5.62 -12.63 -25.64
CA ALA A 159 -4.64 -11.57 -25.40
C ALA A 159 -4.36 -11.47 -23.88
N ARG A 160 -3.68 -12.49 -23.33
CA ARG A 160 -3.00 -12.45 -22.03
C ARG A 160 -1.54 -12.77 -22.28
N GLY A 161 -0.83 -11.78 -22.82
CA GLY A 161 0.62 -11.73 -22.74
C GLY A 161 1.03 -11.63 -21.29
N GLY A 162 1.22 -12.80 -20.65
CA GLY A 162 1.81 -12.91 -19.34
C GLY A 162 3.14 -12.16 -19.34
N ARG A 163 3.23 -11.11 -18.53
CA ARG A 163 4.51 -10.46 -18.23
C ARG A 163 5.42 -11.57 -17.72
N ARG A 164 6.48 -11.86 -18.47
CA ARG A 164 7.59 -12.68 -17.98
C ARG A 164 8.13 -11.96 -16.75
N PHE A 165 7.77 -12.43 -15.56
CA PHE A 165 8.45 -12.08 -14.32
C PHE A 165 9.93 -12.40 -14.53
N GLY A 166 10.74 -11.37 -14.63
CA GLY A 166 12.17 -11.51 -14.82
C GLY A 166 12.82 -11.98 -13.52
N TRP A 167 14.00 -12.58 -13.63
CA TRP A 167 14.85 -12.99 -12.50
C TRP A 167 15.04 -11.89 -11.43
N LYS A 168 14.86 -10.62 -11.82
CA LYS A 168 14.93 -9.42 -10.97
C LYS A 168 13.77 -9.25 -9.99
N ASP A 169 12.64 -9.94 -10.20
CA ASP A 169 11.48 -9.90 -9.29
C ASP A 169 11.54 -10.98 -8.20
N TYR A 170 12.40 -12.00 -8.35
CA TYR A 170 12.58 -13.07 -7.36
C TYR A 170 13.52 -12.69 -6.21
N ASP A 171 14.44 -11.74 -6.45
CA ASP A 171 15.38 -11.17 -5.47
C ASP A 171 14.82 -9.93 -4.74
N LYS A 172 13.53 -9.61 -4.88
CA LYS A 172 12.94 -8.55 -4.06
C LYS A 172 12.79 -9.10 -2.64
N PRO A 173 13.47 -8.52 -1.63
CA PRO A 173 13.25 -8.90 -0.25
C PRO A 173 11.74 -8.86 0.02
N ALA A 174 11.20 -9.92 0.61
CA ALA A 174 9.85 -9.88 1.14
C ALA A 174 9.80 -8.68 2.08
N ARG A 175 8.97 -7.69 1.75
CA ARG A 175 8.83 -6.48 2.55
C ARG A 175 8.03 -6.86 3.79
N ASN A 176 8.72 -7.41 4.78
CA ASN A 176 8.12 -7.59 6.10
C ASN A 176 7.82 -6.19 6.63
N ARG A 177 6.54 -5.94 6.87
CA ARG A 177 6.06 -4.73 7.50
C ARG A 177 5.56 -5.14 8.87
N ASP A 178 6.21 -4.61 9.89
CA ASP A 178 5.80 -4.86 11.25
C ASP A 178 4.42 -4.24 11.50
N ALA A 179 3.61 -4.89 12.34
CA ALA A 179 2.31 -4.36 12.71
C ALA A 179 2.46 -2.94 13.27
N SER A 180 1.43 -2.09 13.11
CA SER A 180 1.47 -0.71 13.65
C SER A 180 1.63 -0.68 15.18
N ILE A 181 1.36 -1.81 15.83
CA ILE A 181 1.38 -2.00 17.26
C ILE A 181 1.93 -3.37 17.61
N ASN A 182 2.53 -3.47 18.80
CA ASN A 182 2.94 -4.76 19.35
C ASN A 182 1.71 -5.56 19.79
N ILE A 183 1.41 -6.63 19.05
CA ILE A 183 0.34 -7.57 19.37
C ILE A 183 0.76 -8.36 20.62
N LYS A 184 -0.09 -8.35 21.65
CA LYS A 184 0.17 -9.07 22.90
C LYS A 184 -0.52 -10.43 22.91
N ALA A 185 0.02 -11.36 23.70
CA ALA A 185 -0.50 -12.73 23.79
C ALA A 185 -1.87 -12.85 24.48
N ASP A 186 -2.29 -11.83 25.23
CA ASP A 186 -3.58 -11.75 25.90
C ASP A 186 -4.70 -11.20 25.00
N TRP A 187 -4.41 -10.90 23.73
CA TRP A 187 -5.40 -10.39 22.79
C TRP A 187 -6.23 -11.52 22.20
N GLU A 188 -7.55 -11.36 22.26
CA GLU A 188 -8.50 -12.31 21.68
C GLU A 188 -8.87 -11.89 20.25
N LEU A 189 -8.68 -12.80 19.30
CA LEU A 189 -9.13 -12.62 17.92
C LEU A 189 -10.64 -12.78 17.85
N LEU A 190 -11.36 -11.70 17.53
CA LEU A 190 -12.82 -11.71 17.38
C LEU A 190 -13.24 -12.10 15.96
N GLU A 191 -12.70 -11.40 14.96
CA GLU A 191 -13.01 -11.65 13.55
C GLU A 191 -11.81 -11.31 12.67
N GLU A 192 -11.67 -12.07 11.57
CA GLU A 192 -10.75 -11.77 10.48
C GLU A 192 -11.55 -11.52 9.20
N ILE A 193 -11.32 -10.37 8.56
CA ILE A 193 -12.02 -9.97 7.34
C ILE A 193 -10.98 -9.65 6.26
N ASP A 194 -11.00 -10.41 5.17
CA ASP A 194 -10.12 -10.17 4.04
C ASP A 194 -10.63 -9.04 3.13
N PHE A 195 -9.72 -8.44 2.36
CA PHE A 195 -10.09 -7.33 1.46
C PHE A 195 -11.09 -7.74 0.38
N ASN A 196 -11.12 -9.02 -0.02
CA ASN A 196 -12.10 -9.50 -1.01
C ASN A 196 -13.52 -9.53 -0.47
N ARG A 197 -13.71 -9.81 0.83
CA ARG A 197 -15.00 -9.68 1.52
C ARG A 197 -15.39 -8.21 1.63
N LEU A 198 -14.49 -7.35 2.11
CA LEU A 198 -14.77 -5.91 2.26
C LEU A 198 -15.16 -5.24 0.93
N ALA A 199 -14.49 -5.58 -0.17
CA ALA A 199 -14.75 -4.99 -1.49
C ALA A 199 -16.15 -5.31 -2.07
N LYS A 200 -16.89 -6.24 -1.48
CA LYS A 200 -18.24 -6.63 -1.92
C LYS A 200 -19.35 -6.02 -1.06
N LEU A 201 -18.99 -5.40 0.06
CA LEU A 201 -19.97 -4.74 0.92
C LEU A 201 -20.53 -3.51 0.20
N ASN A 202 -21.82 -3.27 0.37
CA ASN A 202 -22.50 -2.10 -0.14
C ASN A 202 -23.54 -1.62 0.87
N LEU A 203 -23.62 -0.31 1.06
CA LEU A 203 -24.64 0.36 1.85
C LEU A 203 -24.94 1.68 1.16
N ASP A 204 -26.19 1.87 0.76
CA ASP A 204 -26.66 3.16 0.23
C ASP A 204 -27.19 3.99 1.40
N THR A 205 -26.75 5.24 1.49
CA THR A 205 -27.14 6.17 2.55
C THR A 205 -27.48 7.54 1.94
N ASP A 206 -28.38 8.28 2.57
CA ASP A 206 -28.67 9.65 2.17
C ASP A 206 -27.50 10.61 2.48
N ASP A 207 -27.59 11.83 1.95
CA ASP A 207 -26.64 12.89 2.29
C ASP A 207 -26.70 13.22 3.79
N GLY A 208 -25.52 13.36 4.41
CA GLY A 208 -25.43 13.70 5.82
C GLY A 208 -26.10 15.04 6.15
N GLU A 209 -26.80 15.08 7.28
CA GLU A 209 -27.40 16.28 7.84
C GLU A 209 -26.32 17.09 8.59
N ASP A 210 -26.31 18.39 8.36
CA ASP A 210 -25.38 19.32 9.02
C ASP A 210 -25.97 19.73 10.37
N LEU A 211 -25.28 19.42 11.48
CA LEU A 211 -25.75 19.74 12.83
C LEU A 211 -25.27 21.13 13.25
N ASP A 212 -23.96 21.31 13.44
CA ASP A 212 -23.35 22.57 13.83
C ASP A 212 -21.95 22.73 13.21
N ASP A 213 -21.52 24.00 13.10
CA ASP A 213 -20.24 24.41 12.53
C ASP A 213 -19.45 25.26 13.54
N TYR A 214 -18.15 24.96 13.69
CA TYR A 214 -17.24 25.59 14.65
C TYR A 214 -15.96 26.09 13.96
N GLY A 215 -15.37 27.17 14.48
CA GLY A 215 -14.10 27.71 13.99
C GLY A 215 -14.29 28.84 12.98
N PHE A 216 -13.31 29.01 12.08
CA PHE A 216 -13.34 30.07 11.08
C PHE A 216 -12.54 29.68 9.85
N LEU A 217 -12.84 30.33 8.72
CA LEU A 217 -12.17 30.10 7.44
C LEU A 217 -11.63 31.42 6.87
N TYR A 218 -10.37 31.39 6.45
CA TYR A 218 -9.81 32.41 5.56
C TYR A 218 -10.15 32.11 4.10
N TYR A 219 -10.11 33.15 3.26
CA TYR A 219 -10.33 33.00 1.83
C TYR A 219 -9.10 32.42 1.13
N TYR A 220 -9.30 31.42 0.28
CA TYR A 220 -8.28 30.87 -0.61
C TYR A 220 -7.79 31.94 -1.59
N ASP A 221 -6.47 32.13 -1.65
CA ASP A 221 -5.84 33.04 -2.60
C ASP A 221 -5.76 32.40 -3.99
N ARG A 222 -6.67 32.82 -4.87
CA ARG A 222 -6.72 32.37 -6.27
C ARG A 222 -5.49 32.73 -7.09
N SER A 223 -4.59 33.58 -6.59
CA SER A 223 -3.32 33.82 -7.25
C SER A 223 -2.43 32.56 -7.31
N TYR A 224 -2.67 31.56 -6.46
CA TYR A 224 -2.04 30.23 -6.49
C TYR A 224 -2.60 29.29 -7.57
N ASP A 225 -3.77 29.59 -8.15
CA ASP A 225 -4.34 28.79 -9.27
C ASP A 225 -3.67 29.09 -10.61
N LYS A 226 -2.92 30.21 -10.70
CA LYS A 226 -2.25 30.61 -11.94
C LYS A 226 -1.32 29.51 -12.41
N GLN A 227 -1.38 29.19 -13.71
CA GLN A 227 -0.55 28.15 -14.29
C GLN A 227 0.93 28.46 -14.02
N PRO A 228 1.70 27.51 -13.45
CA PRO A 228 3.10 27.76 -13.14
C PRO A 228 3.86 28.02 -14.43
N VAL A 229 4.56 29.16 -14.49
CA VAL A 229 5.55 29.46 -15.51
C VAL A 229 6.90 29.01 -14.97
N LYS A 230 7.78 28.51 -15.84
CA LYS A 230 9.12 28.09 -15.42
C LYS A 230 9.84 29.26 -14.71
N GLY A 231 10.27 29.07 -13.47
CA GLY A 231 10.92 30.11 -12.66
C GLY A 231 9.96 31.00 -11.87
N SER A 232 8.64 30.73 -11.92
CA SER A 232 7.63 31.44 -11.12
C SER A 232 7.11 30.60 -9.95
N GLU A 233 7.81 29.53 -9.57
CA GLU A 233 7.50 28.74 -8.39
C GLU A 233 7.54 29.60 -7.12
N ARG A 234 6.58 29.37 -6.21
CA ARG A 234 6.55 30.02 -4.90
C ARG A 234 7.24 29.12 -3.89
N LYS A 235 8.10 29.69 -3.07
CA LYS A 235 8.76 28.97 -1.98
C LYS A 235 7.74 28.66 -0.89
N LEU A 236 7.70 27.41 -0.45
CA LEU A 236 6.94 27.04 0.76
C LEU A 236 7.63 27.63 1.98
N THR A 237 6.90 28.34 2.83
CA THR A 237 7.38 28.93 4.07
C THR A 237 6.85 28.16 5.26
N ALA A 238 7.66 28.03 6.31
CA ALA A 238 7.18 27.57 7.61
C ALA A 238 6.25 28.64 8.19
N ILE A 239 5.00 28.29 8.47
CA ILE A 239 3.99 29.16 9.07
C ILE A 239 3.49 28.43 10.31
N ASP A 240 3.85 28.95 11.47
CA ASP A 240 3.47 28.37 12.76
C ASP A 240 2.00 28.73 13.05
N ARG A 241 1.14 27.71 13.04
CA ARG A 241 -0.27 27.80 13.42
C ARG A 241 -0.63 26.64 14.33
N ALA A 242 -1.47 26.91 15.32
CA ALA A 242 -2.03 25.85 16.15
C ALA A 242 -2.94 24.96 15.30
N ALA A 243 -2.63 23.66 15.26
CA ALA A 243 -3.43 22.61 14.63
C ALA A 243 -3.63 21.46 15.62
N TYR A 244 -4.85 20.92 15.62
CA TYR A 244 -5.28 19.96 16.64
C TYR A 244 -5.65 18.63 16.01
N ASN A 245 -5.06 17.56 16.53
CA ASN A 245 -5.33 16.19 16.12
C ASN A 245 -6.17 15.44 17.16
N VAL A 246 -7.21 16.10 17.71
CA VAL A 246 -8.04 15.54 18.80
C VAL A 246 -8.79 14.29 18.33
N THR A 247 -8.69 13.19 19.09
CA THR A 247 -9.44 11.95 18.86
C THR A 247 -10.91 12.11 19.25
N THR A 248 -11.76 11.17 18.81
CA THR A 248 -13.21 11.23 18.98
C THR A 248 -13.65 11.34 20.44
N SER A 249 -13.13 10.52 21.35
CA SER A 249 -13.54 10.55 22.75
C SER A 249 -13.09 11.81 23.51
N SER A 250 -12.04 12.49 23.05
CA SER A 250 -11.54 13.73 23.68
C SER A 250 -12.20 14.99 23.14
N ASP A 251 -13.09 14.86 22.16
CA ASP A 251 -13.79 15.98 21.54
C ASP A 251 -15.01 16.40 22.37
N PRO A 252 -15.05 17.64 22.91
CA PRO A 252 -16.12 18.06 23.81
C PRO A 252 -17.48 18.16 23.09
N VAL A 253 -17.51 18.46 21.79
CA VAL A 253 -18.74 18.59 21.03
C VAL A 253 -19.32 17.21 20.73
N ILE A 254 -18.47 16.24 20.39
CA ILE A 254 -18.88 14.84 20.25
C ILE A 254 -19.43 14.30 21.57
N GLN A 255 -18.79 14.62 22.71
CA GLN A 255 -19.31 14.23 24.02
C GLN A 255 -20.70 14.83 24.29
N GLU A 256 -20.93 16.09 23.92
CA GLU A 256 -22.25 16.71 24.05
C GLU A 256 -23.33 15.98 23.21
N TYR A 257 -23.04 15.65 21.94
CA TYR A 257 -23.99 14.88 21.11
C TYR A 257 -24.19 13.45 21.62
N ALA A 258 -23.14 12.85 22.19
CA ALA A 258 -23.25 11.58 22.86
C ALA A 258 -24.18 11.69 24.07
N GLU A 259 -24.01 12.68 24.95
CA GLU A 259 -24.88 12.89 26.11
C GLU A 259 -26.35 13.14 25.74
N LYS A 260 -26.61 13.80 24.61
CA LYS A 260 -27.96 14.04 24.06
C LYS A 260 -28.58 12.84 23.35
N ASP A 261 -27.85 11.72 23.24
CA ASP A 261 -28.30 10.51 22.52
C ASP A 261 -28.66 10.77 21.04
N GLU A 262 -27.95 11.69 20.38
CA GLU A 262 -28.18 12.03 18.95
C GLU A 262 -27.66 10.96 17.98
N ALA A 263 -26.75 10.09 18.44
CA ALA A 263 -26.21 8.99 17.65
C ALA A 263 -25.71 7.81 18.50
N THR A 264 -25.47 6.70 17.81
CA THR A 264 -24.90 5.47 18.42
C THR A 264 -23.41 5.34 18.12
N ILE A 265 -22.95 5.84 16.97
CA ILE A 265 -21.56 5.76 16.53
C ILE A 265 -21.00 7.17 16.40
N PHE A 266 -19.80 7.37 16.90
CA PHE A 266 -19.08 8.65 16.83
C PHE A 266 -17.69 8.43 16.24
N ALA A 267 -17.29 9.32 15.33
CA ALA A 267 -15.98 9.25 14.67
C ALA A 267 -15.47 10.63 14.23
N THR A 268 -14.20 10.69 13.85
CA THR A 268 -13.66 11.79 13.03
C THR A 268 -13.52 11.35 11.57
N ASP A 269 -13.50 12.29 10.65
CA ASP A 269 -13.27 12.04 9.23
C ASP A 269 -11.93 11.34 8.94
N SER A 270 -10.88 11.62 9.74
CA SER A 270 -9.56 10.99 9.64
C SER A 270 -9.60 9.47 9.87
N ILE A 271 -10.42 9.04 10.83
CA ILE A 271 -10.63 7.65 11.24
C ILE A 271 -11.59 6.97 10.26
N LEU A 272 -12.71 7.62 9.96
CA LEU A 272 -13.73 7.06 9.08
C LEU A 272 -13.21 6.90 7.63
N SER A 273 -12.45 7.86 7.13
CA SER A 273 -11.84 7.77 5.79
C SER A 273 -10.90 6.58 5.64
N MET A 274 -10.23 6.17 6.72
CA MET A 274 -9.36 4.99 6.73
C MET A 274 -10.14 3.68 6.72
N LEU A 275 -11.23 3.60 7.47
CA LEU A 275 -12.14 2.46 7.40
C LEU A 275 -12.73 2.29 5.99
N MET A 276 -13.23 3.39 5.41
CA MET A 276 -13.81 3.40 4.05
C MET A 276 -12.78 3.06 2.96
N CYS A 277 -11.51 3.45 3.14
CA CYS A 277 -10.44 3.24 2.17
C CYS A 277 -9.50 2.08 2.51
N SER A 278 -9.87 1.24 3.49
CA SER A 278 -9.04 0.15 4.04
C SER A 278 -8.52 -0.82 2.96
N THR A 279 -9.32 -1.13 1.95
CA THR A 279 -8.96 -2.02 0.83
C THR A 279 -7.82 -1.51 -0.06
N ARG A 280 -7.44 -0.23 0.07
CA ARG A 280 -6.31 0.40 -0.62
C ARG A 280 -5.06 0.50 0.25
N SER A 281 -5.20 0.29 1.56
CA SER A 281 -4.08 0.38 2.49
C SER A 281 -3.10 -0.77 2.27
N VAL A 282 -1.83 -0.44 2.48
CA VAL A 282 -0.68 -1.32 2.30
C VAL A 282 0.23 -1.22 3.52
N TYR A 283 0.35 -0.03 4.12
CA TYR A 283 0.96 0.15 5.43
C TYR A 283 -0.02 -0.21 6.55
N PRO A 284 0.47 -0.82 7.64
CA PRO A 284 -0.37 -1.21 8.76
C PRO A 284 -0.84 0.01 9.56
N TRP A 285 -2.07 -0.08 10.05
CA TRP A 285 -2.74 0.93 10.85
C TRP A 285 -3.67 0.23 11.85
N ASP A 286 -4.02 0.94 12.92
CA ASP A 286 -4.94 0.47 13.94
C ASP A 286 -5.91 1.60 14.37
N ILE A 287 -7.08 1.20 14.85
CA ILE A 287 -8.13 2.05 15.40
C ILE A 287 -8.55 1.42 16.73
N VAL A 288 -8.82 2.26 17.73
CA VAL A 288 -9.33 1.84 19.04
C VAL A 288 -10.85 2.00 19.01
N ILE A 289 -11.59 0.92 19.25
CA ILE A 289 -13.06 0.98 19.35
C ILE A 289 -13.43 0.95 20.83
N VAL A 290 -13.97 2.05 21.33
CA VAL A 290 -14.42 2.17 22.73
C VAL A 290 -15.93 2.06 22.77
N ARG A 291 -16.44 0.99 23.40
CA ARG A 291 -17.87 0.81 23.64
C ARG A 291 -18.24 1.28 25.05
N GLN A 292 -19.16 2.24 25.15
CA GLN A 292 -19.69 2.75 26.41
C GLN A 292 -21.22 2.62 26.39
N GLY A 293 -21.75 1.61 27.09
CA GLY A 293 -23.18 1.28 27.00
C GLY A 293 -23.59 0.91 25.57
N ASN A 294 -24.50 1.69 24.99
CA ASN A 294 -24.97 1.54 23.60
C ASN A 294 -24.22 2.44 22.60
N LYS A 295 -23.17 3.14 23.03
CA LYS A 295 -22.41 4.08 22.20
C LYS A 295 -21.07 3.49 21.82
N ILE A 296 -20.65 3.75 20.58
CA ILE A 296 -19.38 3.32 20.01
C ILE A 296 -18.59 4.56 19.60
N PHE A 297 -17.41 4.72 20.18
CA PHE A 297 -16.46 5.76 19.81
C PHE A 297 -15.32 5.11 19.04
N LEU A 298 -15.06 5.61 17.83
CA LEU A 298 -13.93 5.20 17.02
C LEU A 298 -12.78 6.16 17.27
N ASP A 299 -11.78 5.72 18.04
CA ASP A 299 -10.63 6.51 18.44
C ASP A 299 -9.35 6.11 17.71
N LYS A 300 -8.40 7.02 17.68
CA LYS A 300 -7.01 6.76 17.29
C LYS A 300 -6.12 6.90 18.52
N ARG A 301 -4.97 6.22 18.51
CA ARG A 301 -3.96 6.37 19.56
C ARG A 301 -3.21 7.69 19.41
N ASP A 302 -2.64 8.15 20.52
CA ASP A 302 -1.70 9.27 20.48
C ASP A 302 -0.51 8.92 19.57
N ASN A 303 -0.16 9.85 18.68
CA ASN A 303 0.88 9.65 17.67
C ASN A 303 0.64 8.44 16.76
N ALA A 304 -0.62 8.09 16.49
CA ALA A 304 -0.93 7.04 15.53
C ALA A 304 -0.39 7.37 14.13
N ASN A 305 0.08 6.34 13.41
CA ASN A 305 0.47 6.46 11.99
C ASN A 305 -0.63 7.09 11.12
N LEU A 306 -1.88 7.04 11.58
CA LEU A 306 -3.06 7.62 10.94
C LEU A 306 -2.96 9.12 10.68
N ASP A 307 -2.26 9.83 11.58
CA ASP A 307 -2.08 11.27 11.56
C ASP A 307 -0.99 11.71 10.58
N MET A 308 -0.17 10.77 10.16
CA MET A 308 0.92 11.01 9.22
C MET A 308 0.46 10.81 7.79
N VAL A 309 0.99 11.64 6.89
CA VAL A 309 0.70 11.58 5.45
C VAL A 309 1.66 10.60 4.79
N THR A 310 1.18 9.42 4.40
CA THR A 310 2.01 8.41 3.73
C THR A 310 2.55 8.87 2.38
N VAL A 311 3.78 8.46 2.02
CA VAL A 311 4.41 8.79 0.73
C VAL A 311 4.71 7.51 -0.04
N ASN A 312 4.20 7.44 -1.27
CA ASN A 312 4.41 6.37 -2.23
C ASN A 312 4.06 4.96 -1.71
N GLU A 313 3.12 4.86 -0.76
CA GLU A 313 2.68 3.62 -0.14
C GLU A 313 2.27 2.53 -1.15
N ASN A 314 1.56 2.92 -2.21
CA ASN A 314 1.03 2.02 -3.23
C ASN A 314 1.96 1.88 -4.45
N ALA A 315 3.15 2.47 -4.41
CA ALA A 315 4.12 2.33 -5.49
C ALA A 315 4.57 0.86 -5.65
N ALA A 316 4.83 0.47 -6.89
CA ALA A 316 5.34 -0.87 -7.19
C ALA A 316 6.70 -1.15 -6.51
N ASP A 317 7.46 -0.09 -6.28
CA ASP A 317 8.64 -0.07 -5.44
C ASP A 317 8.47 1.09 -4.45
N ALA A 318 7.77 0.83 -3.34
CA ALA A 318 7.55 1.80 -2.26
C ALA A 318 8.86 2.07 -1.49
N PRO A 319 8.99 3.18 -0.75
CA PRO A 319 10.10 3.40 0.17
C PRO A 319 10.30 2.21 1.12
N LEU A 320 11.55 1.92 1.47
CA LEU A 320 11.93 0.81 2.34
C LEU A 320 12.58 1.34 3.61
N GLU A 321 12.33 0.63 4.71
CA GLU A 321 13.13 0.77 5.92
C GLU A 321 14.58 0.38 5.64
N ALA A 322 15.52 1.26 5.96
CA ALA A 322 16.95 0.96 5.85
C ALA A 322 17.32 -0.01 6.96
N ALA A 323 17.82 -1.18 6.57
CA ALA A 323 18.63 -1.98 7.46
C ALA A 323 19.92 -1.18 7.75
N ASP A 324 20.05 -0.71 9.00
CA ASP A 324 21.22 -0.04 9.58
C ASP A 324 21.64 1.32 8.97
N GLY A 325 21.15 2.42 9.58
CA GLY A 325 21.86 3.71 9.71
C GLY A 325 22.46 4.35 8.44
N GLY A 326 22.03 3.91 7.27
CA GLY A 326 22.60 4.27 5.98
C GLY A 326 22.31 5.72 5.59
N LYS A 327 23.03 6.20 4.57
CA LYS A 327 22.90 7.57 4.03
C LYS A 327 21.51 7.91 3.47
N ASP A 328 20.62 6.91 3.32
CA ASP A 328 19.26 7.07 2.81
C ASP A 328 18.20 7.19 3.94
N ALA A 329 18.61 7.57 5.15
CA ALA A 329 17.70 7.79 6.29
C ALA A 329 16.62 8.87 6.02
N ILE A 330 16.88 9.81 5.12
CA ILE A 330 15.91 10.87 4.76
C ILE A 330 14.76 10.36 3.88
N ASN A 331 15.00 9.31 3.07
CA ASN A 331 14.01 8.74 2.15
C ASN A 331 13.27 7.52 2.76
N GLN A 332 13.28 7.43 4.09
CA GLN A 332 12.62 6.37 4.85
C GLN A 332 11.11 6.65 4.96
N PRO A 333 10.26 5.62 5.04
CA PRO A 333 8.81 5.82 5.13
C PRO A 333 8.38 6.80 6.24
N SER A 334 8.97 6.69 7.44
CA SER A 334 8.66 7.56 8.58
C SER A 334 9.09 9.00 8.35
N ALA A 335 10.36 9.22 7.95
CA ALA A 335 10.90 10.55 7.68
C ALA A 335 10.13 11.27 6.55
N LEU A 336 9.81 10.53 5.47
CA LEU A 336 9.00 11.07 4.38
C LEU A 336 7.57 11.39 4.82
N ALA A 337 6.99 10.61 5.73
CA ALA A 337 5.65 10.85 6.24
C ALA A 337 5.59 12.08 7.17
N GLU A 338 6.57 12.24 8.05
CA GLU A 338 6.72 13.44 8.89
C GLU A 338 6.83 14.71 8.03
N GLU A 339 7.70 14.67 7.02
CA GLU A 339 7.88 15.78 6.10
C GLU A 339 6.61 16.06 5.27
N ALA A 340 5.94 15.03 4.76
CA ALA A 340 4.70 15.20 4.02
C ALA A 340 3.58 15.83 4.88
N THR A 341 3.50 15.44 6.16
CA THR A 341 2.57 16.04 7.13
C THR A 341 2.91 17.51 7.37
N TYR A 342 4.19 17.82 7.57
CA TYR A 342 4.67 19.19 7.74
C TYR A 342 4.39 20.06 6.50
N ILE A 343 4.59 19.52 5.30
CA ILE A 343 4.25 20.20 4.03
C ILE A 343 2.74 20.48 3.97
N ASN A 344 1.89 19.52 4.33
CA ASN A 344 0.44 19.70 4.29
C ASN A 344 -0.03 20.80 5.25
N HIS A 345 0.51 20.83 6.47
CA HIS A 345 0.21 21.87 7.44
C HIS A 345 0.57 23.26 6.91
N ASN A 346 1.82 23.44 6.44
CA ASN A 346 2.28 24.74 5.96
C ASN A 346 1.59 25.18 4.67
N PHE A 347 1.36 24.26 3.74
CA PHE A 347 0.75 24.59 2.45
C PHE A 347 -0.68 25.11 2.63
N ALA A 348 -1.48 24.47 3.49
CA ALA A 348 -2.85 24.91 3.75
C ALA A 348 -2.90 26.34 4.29
N ASN A 349 -1.99 26.70 5.20
CA ASN A 349 -1.89 28.05 5.75
C ASN A 349 -1.30 29.07 4.77
N GLN A 350 -0.41 28.67 3.87
CA GLN A 350 0.25 29.57 2.94
C GLN A 350 -0.65 30.04 1.78
N VAL A 351 -1.62 29.21 1.38
CA VAL A 351 -2.48 29.50 0.21
C VAL A 351 -3.77 30.23 0.58
N VAL A 352 -3.93 30.65 1.82
CA VAL A 352 -5.06 31.46 2.28
C VAL A 352 -4.63 32.91 2.51
N SER A 353 -5.58 33.84 2.40
CA SER A 353 -5.38 35.25 2.69
C SER A 353 -5.82 35.53 4.11
N GLU A 354 -4.85 35.61 5.03
CA GLU A 354 -5.12 35.92 6.43
C GLU A 354 -5.55 37.38 6.59
N SER A 355 -6.83 37.56 6.91
CA SER A 355 -7.42 38.88 7.09
C SER A 355 -8.61 38.78 8.05
N ASP A 356 -8.44 39.32 9.26
CA ASP A 356 -9.49 39.30 10.28
C ASP A 356 -10.74 40.09 9.89
N SER A 357 -10.63 41.05 8.97
CA SER A 357 -11.76 41.80 8.45
C SER A 357 -12.59 41.03 7.41
N THR A 358 -12.03 39.97 6.81
CA THR A 358 -12.69 39.23 5.73
C THR A 358 -12.88 37.75 6.01
N LYS A 359 -12.34 37.20 7.11
CA LYS A 359 -12.58 35.81 7.49
C LYS A 359 -14.06 35.51 7.67
N VAL A 360 -14.43 34.26 7.42
CA VAL A 360 -15.77 33.74 7.64
C VAL A 360 -15.78 33.02 8.97
N GLU A 361 -16.49 33.57 9.95
CA GLU A 361 -16.73 32.94 11.24
C GLU A 361 -17.85 31.91 11.12
N MET A 362 -17.69 30.75 11.77
CA MET A 362 -18.74 29.75 11.87
C MET A 362 -19.72 30.13 13.00
N ALA A 363 -20.77 29.31 13.20
CA ALA A 363 -21.77 29.55 14.24
C ALA A 363 -21.15 29.56 15.65
N HIS A 364 -20.11 28.75 15.86
CA HIS A 364 -19.40 28.61 17.12
C HIS A 364 -17.89 28.85 16.95
N ALA A 365 -17.22 29.23 18.04
CA ALA A 365 -15.76 29.35 18.06
C ALA A 365 -15.09 27.97 17.96
N ASN A 366 -13.79 27.93 17.64
CA ASN A 366 -13.03 26.68 17.60
C ASN A 366 -13.04 26.00 19.00
N PRO A 367 -13.52 24.75 19.14
CA PRO A 367 -13.68 24.10 20.44
C PRO A 367 -12.37 23.63 21.08
N PHE A 368 -11.26 23.68 20.33
CA PHE A 368 -9.95 23.20 20.78
C PHE A 368 -8.94 24.32 21.02
N TYR A 369 -9.21 25.53 20.52
CA TYR A 369 -8.28 26.65 20.63
C TYR A 369 -8.57 27.51 21.84
N ASN A 370 -7.53 27.81 22.61
CA ASN A 370 -7.59 28.69 23.76
C ASN A 370 -6.48 29.74 23.67
N SER A 371 -6.86 30.99 23.38
CA SER A 371 -5.91 32.11 23.23
C SER A 371 -5.09 32.45 24.48
N SER A 372 -5.46 31.91 25.65
CA SER A 372 -4.69 32.07 26.89
C SER A 372 -3.64 30.96 27.13
N GLU A 373 -3.77 29.82 26.46
CA GLU A 373 -2.90 28.65 26.62
C GLU A 373 -2.05 28.39 25.37
N ASP A 374 -2.60 28.63 24.18
CA ASP A 374 -1.92 28.44 22.91
C ASP A 374 -0.99 29.62 22.57
N THR A 375 0.24 29.30 22.16
CA THR A 375 1.25 30.30 21.77
C THR A 375 1.08 30.78 20.33
N ASP A 376 0.65 29.88 19.45
CA ASP A 376 0.54 30.14 18.02
C ASP A 376 -0.91 30.46 17.64
N PRO A 377 -1.15 31.37 16.68
CA PRO A 377 -2.50 31.64 16.20
C PRO A 377 -3.16 30.37 15.63
N ALA A 378 -4.47 30.24 15.82
CA ALA A 378 -5.25 29.16 15.21
C ALA A 378 -5.10 29.13 13.68
N ALA A 379 -4.94 27.94 13.12
CA ALA A 379 -5.01 27.73 11.67
C ALA A 379 -6.43 28.03 11.13
N SER A 380 -6.52 28.37 9.84
CA SER A 380 -7.81 28.43 9.12
C SER A 380 -8.43 27.04 9.11
N LYS A 381 -9.48 26.85 9.90
CA LYS A 381 -10.13 25.56 10.08
C LYS A 381 -11.57 25.73 10.56
N ALA A 382 -12.48 25.09 9.86
CA ALA A 382 -13.83 24.87 10.35
C ALA A 382 -14.05 23.38 10.62
N TYR A 383 -14.69 23.09 11.74
CA TYR A 383 -15.14 21.76 12.14
C TYR A 383 -16.64 21.69 11.98
N LYS A 384 -17.09 20.74 11.16
CA LYS A 384 -18.50 20.54 10.85
C LYS A 384 -18.94 19.17 11.34
N TYR A 385 -19.93 19.14 12.21
CA TYR A 385 -20.49 17.91 12.77
C TYR A 385 -21.67 17.49 11.92
N ARG A 386 -21.58 16.30 11.32
CA ARG A 386 -22.62 15.79 10.41
C ARG A 386 -23.15 14.46 10.89
N ARG A 387 -24.46 14.29 10.79
CA ARG A 387 -25.18 13.06 11.13
C ARG A 387 -25.54 12.29 9.87
N PHE A 388 -25.27 11.01 9.87
CA PHE A 388 -25.60 10.07 8.80
C PHE A 388 -26.51 8.99 9.34
N ASP A 389 -27.54 8.66 8.59
CA ASP A 389 -28.43 7.52 8.87
C ASP A 389 -27.86 6.26 8.20
N LEU A 390 -27.47 5.28 9.01
CA LEU A 390 -26.95 3.98 8.58
C LEU A 390 -27.97 2.86 8.85
N SER A 391 -29.22 3.20 9.15
CA SER A 391 -30.25 2.24 9.53
C SER A 391 -30.57 1.31 8.35
N THR A 392 -30.39 0.00 8.55
CA THR A 392 -30.78 -1.01 7.56
C THR A 392 -32.21 -1.51 7.73
N ASN A 393 -32.82 -1.24 8.88
CA ASN A 393 -34.20 -1.56 9.20
C ASN A 393 -34.79 -0.45 10.09
N GLU A 394 -36.13 -0.40 10.19
CA GLU A 394 -36.84 0.64 10.95
C GLU A 394 -36.86 0.39 12.47
N GLU A 395 -36.48 -0.81 12.91
CA GLU A 395 -36.59 -1.24 14.31
C GLU A 395 -35.39 -0.79 15.16
N GLU A 396 -34.19 -0.70 14.56
CA GLU A 396 -32.97 -0.30 15.24
C GLU A 396 -32.27 0.83 14.46
N PRO A 397 -32.63 2.10 14.71
CA PRO A 397 -32.01 3.21 14.02
C PRO A 397 -30.54 3.34 14.43
N VAL A 398 -29.65 3.39 13.43
CA VAL A 398 -28.20 3.51 13.62
C VAL A 398 -27.74 4.83 13.02
N TYR A 399 -27.62 5.85 13.87
CA TYR A 399 -27.03 7.12 13.47
C TYR A 399 -25.53 7.16 13.77
N LEU A 400 -24.79 7.75 12.83
CA LEU A 400 -23.36 8.04 12.92
C LEU A 400 -23.17 9.55 12.92
N ILE A 401 -22.44 10.09 13.92
CA ILE A 401 -21.97 11.47 13.92
C ILE A 401 -20.47 11.50 13.60
N VAL A 402 -20.11 12.36 12.65
CA VAL A 402 -18.75 12.53 12.17
C VAL A 402 -18.33 13.99 12.33
N ARG A 403 -17.21 14.24 13.01
CA ARG A 403 -16.52 15.53 12.90
C ARG A 403 -15.74 15.58 11.60
N THR A 404 -16.02 16.57 10.78
CA THR A 404 -15.40 16.77 9.47
C THR A 404 -14.69 18.12 9.40
N GLU A 405 -13.71 18.23 8.53
CA GLU A 405 -12.82 19.38 8.47
C GLU A 405 -12.89 20.12 7.12
N ILE A 406 -12.86 21.45 7.19
CA ILE A 406 -12.78 22.36 6.02
C ILE A 406 -11.62 23.33 6.26
N ASP A 407 -10.85 23.62 5.21
CA ASP A 407 -9.59 24.36 5.33
C ASP A 407 -9.71 25.82 4.88
N ALA A 408 -10.57 26.13 3.91
CA ALA A 408 -10.77 27.50 3.42
C ALA A 408 -12.14 27.71 2.75
N VAL A 409 -12.41 28.97 2.37
CA VAL A 409 -13.54 29.35 1.51
C VAL A 409 -13.04 30.04 0.24
N GLN A 410 -13.74 29.92 -0.88
CA GLN A 410 -13.45 30.71 -2.09
C GLN A 410 -14.74 31.26 -2.72
N LYS A 411 -14.69 32.46 -3.30
CA LYS A 411 -15.83 33.02 -4.05
C LYS A 411 -15.97 32.33 -5.40
N ASN A 412 -17.08 31.67 -5.71
CA ASN A 412 -17.35 31.14 -7.05
C ASN A 412 -17.13 32.23 -8.12
N ALA A 413 -16.37 31.92 -9.18
CA ALA A 413 -16.02 32.91 -10.21
C ALA A 413 -17.23 33.39 -11.03
N ILE A 414 -18.31 32.61 -11.04
CA ILE A 414 -19.53 32.85 -11.83
C ILE A 414 -20.64 33.38 -10.93
N SER A 415 -21.02 32.64 -9.88
CA SER A 415 -22.15 33.03 -9.01
C SER A 415 -21.78 34.05 -7.94
N GLY A 416 -20.48 34.16 -7.58
CA GLY A 416 -20.03 35.00 -6.47
C GLY A 416 -20.33 34.43 -5.08
N GLU A 417 -20.98 33.27 -5.00
CA GLU A 417 -21.29 32.58 -3.74
C GLU A 417 -20.03 31.96 -3.13
N ASP A 418 -20.05 31.77 -1.82
CA ASP A 418 -18.97 31.11 -1.12
C ASP A 418 -19.01 29.59 -1.37
N GLN A 419 -17.83 29.05 -1.67
CA GLN A 419 -17.59 27.62 -1.84
C GLN A 419 -16.63 27.14 -0.77
N LEU A 420 -16.98 26.06 -0.09
CA LEU A 420 -16.16 25.41 0.92
C LEU A 420 -15.05 24.62 0.25
N VAL A 421 -13.83 24.76 0.77
CA VAL A 421 -12.62 24.21 0.16
C VAL A 421 -11.85 23.37 1.16
N THR A 422 -11.50 22.15 0.73
CA THR A 422 -10.48 21.32 1.38
C THR A 422 -9.18 21.44 0.61
N ILE A 423 -8.06 21.61 1.32
CA ILE A 423 -6.75 21.90 0.75
C ILE A 423 -5.78 20.81 1.21
N LYS A 424 -5.17 20.10 0.25
CA LYS A 424 -4.15 19.09 0.49
C LYS A 424 -2.94 19.31 -0.40
N ALA A 425 -1.78 18.79 0.00
CA ALA A 425 -0.53 18.94 -0.74
C ALA A 425 0.09 17.57 -1.05
N LEU A 426 0.32 17.32 -2.34
CA LEU A 426 1.19 16.26 -2.81
C LEU A 426 2.65 16.72 -2.74
N ASN A 427 3.54 15.81 -2.36
CA ASN A 427 4.96 16.06 -2.22
C ASN A 427 5.79 15.16 -3.16
N GLU A 428 6.74 15.75 -3.87
CA GLU A 428 7.78 15.06 -4.64
C GLU A 428 9.11 15.13 -3.89
N PHE A 429 9.64 13.98 -3.47
CA PHE A 429 11.03 13.83 -3.05
C PHE A 429 11.93 13.50 -4.26
N ASP A 430 13.12 12.93 -4.08
CA ASP A 430 13.97 12.58 -5.23
C ASP A 430 13.30 11.54 -6.16
N SER A 431 12.86 12.01 -7.35
CA SER A 431 12.22 11.19 -8.38
C SER A 431 13.09 10.03 -8.89
N ARG A 432 14.41 10.07 -8.63
CA ARG A 432 15.35 9.01 -9.00
C ARG A 432 15.74 8.11 -7.82
N ALA A 433 15.37 8.47 -6.60
CA ALA A 433 15.67 7.66 -5.42
C ALA A 433 14.87 6.36 -5.41
N GLN A 434 15.38 5.39 -4.64
CA GLN A 434 14.61 4.20 -4.33
C GLN A 434 13.30 4.59 -3.64
N GLY A 435 12.21 3.89 -3.96
CA GLY A 435 10.90 4.24 -3.42
C GLY A 435 10.14 5.32 -4.22
N SER A 436 10.76 5.93 -5.23
CA SER A 436 10.11 6.99 -6.03
C SER A 436 8.95 6.48 -6.90
N GLY A 437 8.79 5.16 -7.04
CA GLY A 437 7.68 4.56 -7.77
C GLY A 437 7.63 4.93 -9.26
N GLY A 438 8.77 5.31 -9.84
CA GLY A 438 8.84 5.81 -11.21
C GLY A 438 8.24 7.20 -11.39
N ALA A 439 8.25 8.02 -10.33
CA ALA A 439 7.82 9.41 -10.38
C ALA A 439 8.53 10.18 -11.50
N LEU A 440 7.75 11.00 -12.19
CA LEU A 440 8.26 11.96 -13.16
C LEU A 440 8.79 13.18 -12.43
N ASP A 441 9.88 13.78 -12.89
CA ASP A 441 10.36 15.06 -12.37
C ASP A 441 9.32 16.18 -12.60
N TRP A 442 8.70 16.68 -11.52
CA TRP A 442 7.59 17.64 -11.64
C TRP A 442 8.07 18.97 -12.23
N ARG A 443 9.32 19.38 -11.99
CA ARG A 443 9.85 20.64 -12.54
C ARG A 443 9.81 20.67 -14.06
N THR A 444 10.05 19.53 -14.70
CA THR A 444 10.04 19.44 -16.16
C THR A 444 8.71 18.95 -16.72
N LYS A 445 7.94 18.15 -15.97
CA LYS A 445 6.75 17.46 -16.49
C LYS A 445 5.42 18.06 -16.06
N LEU A 446 5.33 18.81 -14.96
CA LEU A 446 4.03 19.26 -14.45
C LEU A 446 3.32 20.23 -15.41
N VAL A 447 4.06 21.09 -16.12
CA VAL A 447 3.49 22.02 -17.10
C VAL A 447 3.11 21.32 -18.40
N ALA A 448 4.01 20.49 -18.94
CA ALA A 448 3.83 19.88 -20.26
C ALA A 448 2.99 18.59 -20.24
N GLN A 449 2.97 17.88 -19.11
CA GLN A 449 2.41 16.53 -18.97
C GLN A 449 1.67 16.35 -17.64
N ARG A 450 0.88 17.37 -17.22
CA ARG A 450 0.12 17.35 -15.97
C ARG A 450 -0.66 16.05 -15.74
N GLY A 451 -1.35 15.56 -16.77
CA GLY A 451 -2.12 14.31 -16.66
C GLY A 451 -1.28 13.09 -16.34
N ALA A 452 -0.05 13.01 -16.86
CA ALA A 452 0.87 11.91 -16.56
C ALA A 452 1.39 11.98 -15.12
N VAL A 453 1.66 13.18 -14.62
CA VAL A 453 2.03 13.40 -13.21
C VAL A 453 0.89 12.98 -12.29
N VAL A 454 -0.33 13.50 -12.50
CA VAL A 454 -1.52 13.14 -11.72
C VAL A 454 -1.75 11.63 -11.71
N THR A 455 -1.66 10.98 -12.88
CA THR A 455 -1.88 9.52 -12.99
C THR A 455 -0.83 8.73 -12.21
N THR A 456 0.42 9.20 -12.21
CA THR A 456 1.51 8.57 -11.45
C THR A 456 1.27 8.69 -9.96
N GLU A 457 0.84 9.86 -9.50
CA GLU A 457 0.48 10.10 -8.09
C GLU A 457 -0.75 9.29 -7.66
N MET A 458 -1.79 9.22 -8.49
CA MET A 458 -2.97 8.36 -8.21
C MET A 458 -2.61 6.89 -8.03
N LYS A 459 -1.59 6.41 -8.75
CA LYS A 459 -1.11 5.04 -8.64
C LYS A 459 -0.24 4.84 -7.40
N ASN A 460 0.72 5.73 -7.15
CA ASN A 460 1.69 5.57 -6.07
C ASN A 460 1.11 5.95 -4.69
N ASN A 461 0.11 6.81 -4.66
CA ASN A 461 -0.51 7.37 -3.46
C ASN A 461 -2.03 7.12 -3.42
N SER A 462 -2.47 5.94 -3.87
CA SER A 462 -3.89 5.60 -4.02
C SER A 462 -4.69 5.67 -2.71
N CYS A 463 -4.16 5.14 -1.60
CA CYS A 463 -4.82 5.20 -0.30
C CYS A 463 -4.94 6.65 0.19
N LYS A 464 -3.82 7.39 0.19
CA LYS A 464 -3.76 8.82 0.55
C LYS A 464 -4.81 9.66 -0.20
N LEU A 465 -4.84 9.58 -1.53
CA LEU A 465 -5.77 10.37 -2.35
C LEU A 465 -7.22 9.94 -2.16
N ALA A 466 -7.49 8.65 -1.96
CA ALA A 466 -8.83 8.16 -1.67
C ALA A 466 -9.33 8.70 -0.32
N ARG A 467 -8.50 8.67 0.73
CA ARG A 467 -8.85 9.23 2.04
C ARG A 467 -9.18 10.71 1.96
N TRP A 468 -8.33 11.51 1.32
CA TRP A 468 -8.58 12.94 1.16
C TRP A 468 -9.88 13.22 0.41
N THR A 469 -10.17 12.44 -0.63
CA THR A 469 -11.43 12.55 -1.37
C THR A 469 -12.62 12.21 -0.48
N VAL A 470 -12.54 11.14 0.31
CA VAL A 470 -13.58 10.77 1.28
C VAL A 470 -13.78 11.86 2.33
N GLN A 471 -12.71 12.44 2.87
CA GLN A 471 -12.80 13.57 3.80
C GLN A 471 -13.53 14.77 3.17
N SER A 472 -13.19 15.14 1.93
CA SER A 472 -13.89 16.22 1.21
C SER A 472 -15.37 15.95 0.98
N ILE A 473 -15.74 14.69 0.68
CA ILE A 473 -17.15 14.29 0.51
C ILE A 473 -17.87 14.33 1.86
N LEU A 474 -17.26 13.75 2.91
CA LEU A 474 -17.80 13.76 4.26
C LEU A 474 -17.98 15.18 4.78
N SER A 475 -17.12 16.15 4.47
CA SER A 475 -17.30 17.54 4.89
C SER A 475 -18.24 18.37 4.02
N LYS A 476 -18.82 17.79 2.95
CA LYS A 476 -19.61 18.51 1.94
C LYS A 476 -18.84 19.67 1.31
N SER A 477 -17.54 19.49 1.08
CA SER A 477 -16.72 20.49 0.39
C SER A 477 -17.13 20.62 -1.07
N ASP A 478 -17.28 21.85 -1.55
CA ASP A 478 -17.56 22.12 -2.96
C ASP A 478 -16.35 21.84 -3.85
N VAL A 479 -15.15 22.10 -3.34
CA VAL A 479 -13.89 21.98 -4.09
C VAL A 479 -12.79 21.37 -3.22
N MET A 480 -12.11 20.36 -3.75
CA MET A 480 -10.82 19.90 -3.21
C MET A 480 -9.69 20.50 -4.04
N LYS A 481 -8.76 21.21 -3.39
CA LYS A 481 -7.55 21.79 -4.00
C LYS A 481 -6.33 20.92 -3.67
N LEU A 482 -5.57 20.57 -4.70
CA LEU A 482 -4.33 19.81 -4.58
C LEU A 482 -3.12 20.68 -4.95
N GLY A 483 -2.26 20.94 -3.98
CA GLY A 483 -0.94 21.53 -4.17
C GLY A 483 0.09 20.52 -4.66
N TYR A 484 1.04 20.97 -5.47
CA TYR A 484 2.21 20.18 -5.89
C TYR A 484 3.47 20.84 -5.33
N VAL A 485 4.05 20.24 -4.31
CA VAL A 485 5.23 20.72 -3.60
C VAL A 485 6.42 19.81 -3.91
N ALA A 486 7.51 20.38 -4.41
CA ALA A 486 8.73 19.64 -4.75
C ALA A 486 9.94 20.22 -4.02
N PHE A 487 10.87 19.36 -3.62
CA PHE A 487 12.06 19.76 -2.86
C PHE A 487 12.99 20.59 -3.73
N LEU A 488 13.60 21.62 -3.16
CA LEU A 488 14.75 22.29 -3.79
C LEU A 488 15.96 21.35 -3.76
N VAL A 489 16.21 20.68 -4.89
CA VAL A 489 17.47 19.94 -5.09
C VAL A 489 18.54 20.97 -5.42
N HIS A 490 19.56 21.08 -4.57
CA HIS A 490 20.79 21.80 -4.86
C HIS A 490 21.75 20.96 -5.70
#